data_AF-A0A4P0YCC8-F1
#
_entry.id   AF-A0A4P0YCC8-F1
#
_cell.length_a   1.000
_cell.length_b   1.000
_cell.length_c   1.000
_cell.angle_alpha   90.00
_cell.angle_beta   90.00
_cell.angle_gamma   90.00
#
_symmetry.space_group_name_H-M   'P 1'
#
loop_
_entity.id
_entity.type
_entity.pdbx_description
1 polymer ?
#
loop_
_entity_poly.entity_id
_entity_poly.type
_entity_poly.pdbx_seq_one_letter_code
_entity_poly.pdbx_strand_id
1 'polypeptide(L)'
;MHDPMVNDSYCETFGWVSKENLARMRELTYKANDVLKKLFDDAGLILVDFKLEFGLFKGEVVLGDEFSPDGSRLWDKNTLDKMDKDRFRQSLGGLIEAYEEVAHRLGVKLD
;
A
#
# COMPACT_ATOMS: atom_id res chain seq x y z
N MET A 1 18.71 9.15 -8.56
CA MET A 1 17.90 9.70 -7.46
C MET A 1 17.01 8.56 -6.97
N HIS A 2 17.21 8.07 -5.76
CA HIS A 2 16.52 6.89 -5.21
C HIS A 2 15.18 7.28 -4.58
N ASP A 3 14.22 7.75 -5.41
CA ASP A 3 12.89 8.20 -5.00
C ASP A 3 12.88 9.22 -3.86
N PRO A 4 13.41 10.45 -4.09
CA PRO A 4 13.45 11.48 -3.07
C PRO A 4 12.03 11.89 -2.63
N MET A 5 11.86 12.16 -1.34
CA MET A 5 10.62 12.74 -0.84
C MET A 5 10.37 14.12 -1.47
N VAL A 6 9.14 14.37 -1.88
CA VAL A 6 8.66 15.63 -2.46
C VAL A 6 7.41 16.11 -1.72
N ASN A 7 6.92 17.30 -2.08
CA ASN A 7 5.66 17.83 -1.55
C ASN A 7 4.83 18.47 -2.66
N ASP A 8 3.63 18.94 -2.32
CA ASP A 8 2.66 19.50 -3.27
C ASP A 8 3.21 20.62 -4.16
N SER A 9 4.14 21.45 -3.65
CA SER A 9 4.72 22.54 -4.44
C SER A 9 5.62 22.03 -5.58
N TYR A 10 6.24 20.86 -5.40
CA TYR A 10 7.00 20.19 -6.46
C TYR A 10 6.05 19.71 -7.56
N CYS A 11 4.92 19.09 -7.18
CA CYS A 11 3.91 18.63 -8.13
C CYS A 11 3.39 19.79 -9.00
N GLU A 12 3.12 20.95 -8.38
CA GLU A 12 2.70 22.16 -9.09
C GLU A 12 3.84 22.75 -9.96
N THR A 13 5.03 22.92 -9.40
CA THR A 13 6.18 23.55 -10.08
C THR A 13 6.63 22.76 -11.30
N PHE A 14 6.66 21.42 -11.18
CA PHE A 14 7.11 20.53 -12.26
C PHE A 14 5.97 20.02 -13.14
N GLY A 15 4.72 20.41 -12.86
CA GLY A 15 3.55 20.03 -13.66
C GLY A 15 3.28 18.52 -13.67
N TRP A 16 3.62 17.80 -12.61
CA TRP A 16 3.39 16.35 -12.53
C TRP A 16 1.90 15.99 -12.45
N VAL A 17 1.12 16.85 -11.79
CA VAL A 17 -0.33 16.65 -11.59
C VAL A 17 -0.98 17.99 -11.22
N SER A 18 -2.25 18.20 -11.62
CA SER A 18 -3.02 19.38 -11.20
C SER A 18 -3.35 19.34 -9.71
N LYS A 19 -3.62 20.51 -9.10
CA LYS A 19 -4.04 20.59 -7.68
C LYS A 19 -5.29 19.76 -7.39
N GLU A 20 -6.25 19.78 -8.32
CA GLU A 20 -7.49 19.02 -8.23
C GLU A 20 -7.23 17.50 -8.21
N ASN A 21 -6.43 17.01 -9.17
CA ASN A 21 -6.11 15.59 -9.25
C ASN A 21 -5.24 15.14 -8.06
N LEU A 22 -4.30 15.96 -7.59
CA LEU A 22 -3.51 15.66 -6.39
C LEU A 22 -4.39 15.56 -5.14
N ALA A 23 -5.36 16.47 -4.98
CA ALA A 23 -6.32 16.40 -3.89
C ALA A 23 -7.18 15.12 -3.98
N ARG A 24 -7.61 14.75 -5.18
CA ARG A 24 -8.38 13.51 -5.41
C ARG A 24 -7.57 12.25 -5.11
N MET A 25 -6.29 12.19 -5.50
CA MET A 25 -5.39 11.09 -5.14
C MET A 25 -5.30 10.94 -3.62
N ARG A 26 -5.12 12.05 -2.89
CA ARG A 26 -5.06 12.06 -1.42
C ARG A 26 -6.36 11.57 -0.78
N GLU A 27 -7.50 12.05 -1.27
CA GLU A 27 -8.81 11.61 -0.81
C GLU A 27 -8.97 10.10 -0.97
N LEU A 28 -8.63 9.56 -2.14
CA LEU A 28 -8.71 8.13 -2.42
C LEU A 28 -7.74 7.31 -1.56
N THR A 29 -6.52 7.80 -1.30
CA THR A 29 -5.57 7.15 -0.40
C THR A 29 -6.10 7.05 1.03
N TYR A 30 -6.68 8.13 1.58
CA TYR A 30 -7.28 8.09 2.92
C TYR A 30 -8.50 7.16 2.98
N LYS A 31 -9.35 7.17 1.94
CA LYS A 31 -10.47 6.24 1.84
C LYS A 31 -10.00 4.79 1.78
N ALA A 32 -8.97 4.51 0.99
CA ALA A 32 -8.35 3.18 0.93
C ALA A 32 -7.82 2.77 2.30
N ASN A 33 -7.15 3.66 3.03
CA ASN A 33 -6.69 3.40 4.39
C ASN A 33 -7.85 2.97 5.31
N ASP A 34 -8.98 3.68 5.31
CA ASP A 34 -10.11 3.34 6.18
C ASP A 34 -10.73 1.98 5.84
N VAL A 35 -10.85 1.65 4.56
CA VAL A 35 -11.33 0.34 4.11
C VAL A 35 -10.33 -0.77 4.47
N LEU A 36 -9.05 -0.58 4.15
CA LEU A 36 -8.03 -1.61 4.27
C LEU A 36 -7.62 -1.85 5.73
N LYS A 37 -7.53 -0.82 6.57
CA LYS A 37 -7.29 -0.99 8.02
C LYS A 37 -8.32 -1.93 8.62
N LYS A 38 -9.60 -1.74 8.31
CA LYS A 38 -10.66 -2.61 8.81
C LYS A 38 -10.52 -4.04 8.26
N LEU A 39 -10.32 -4.18 6.95
CA LEU A 39 -10.13 -5.48 6.32
C LEU A 39 -8.99 -6.29 6.93
N PHE A 40 -7.83 -5.66 7.14
CA PHE A 40 -6.67 -6.30 7.76
C PHE A 40 -6.88 -6.55 9.26
N ASP A 41 -7.54 -5.64 9.98
CA ASP A 41 -7.85 -5.83 11.39
C ASP A 41 -8.76 -7.03 11.62
N ASP A 42 -9.79 -7.19 10.78
CA ASP A 42 -10.72 -8.33 10.77
C ASP A 42 -9.97 -9.65 10.45
N ALA A 43 -8.86 -9.57 9.70
CA ALA A 43 -7.97 -10.68 9.37
C ALA A 43 -6.84 -10.90 10.40
N GLY A 44 -6.85 -10.18 11.54
CA GLY A 44 -5.81 -10.32 12.58
C GLY A 44 -4.46 -9.73 12.18
N LEU A 45 -4.45 -8.73 11.31
CA LEU A 45 -3.28 -8.03 10.80
C LEU A 45 -3.35 -6.53 11.10
N ILE A 46 -2.20 -5.90 11.30
CA ILE A 46 -2.04 -4.45 11.40
C ILE A 46 -1.52 -3.94 10.06
N LEU A 47 -2.31 -3.07 9.41
CA LEU A 47 -1.84 -2.28 8.28
C LEU A 47 -1.02 -1.11 8.80
N VAL A 48 0.31 -1.23 8.77
CA VAL A 48 1.24 -0.23 9.33
C VAL A 48 1.36 0.98 8.41
N ASP A 49 1.65 0.73 7.14
CA ASP A 49 1.68 1.71 6.06
C ASP A 49 1.54 1.03 4.69
N PHE A 50 1.28 1.81 3.64
CA PHE A 50 1.23 1.34 2.27
C PHE A 50 1.50 2.47 1.27
N LYS A 51 1.91 2.08 0.06
CA LYS A 51 2.15 2.96 -1.09
C LYS A 51 1.10 2.68 -2.17
N LEU A 52 0.57 3.75 -2.78
CA LEU A 52 -0.31 3.67 -3.95
C LEU A 52 0.25 4.55 -5.07
N GLU A 53 -0.02 4.15 -6.31
CA GLU A 53 0.25 4.94 -7.50
C GLU A 53 -1.03 5.13 -8.29
N PHE A 54 -1.23 6.34 -8.81
CA PHE A 54 -2.43 6.71 -9.54
C PHE A 54 -2.07 7.15 -10.95
N GLY A 55 -2.96 6.84 -11.89
CA GLY A 55 -2.91 7.33 -13.26
C GLY A 55 -4.16 8.12 -13.60
N LEU A 56 -4.16 8.71 -14.80
CA LEU A 56 -5.36 9.29 -15.38
C LEU A 56 -5.92 8.37 -16.45
N PHE A 57 -7.21 8.04 -16.33
CA PHE A 57 -7.95 7.38 -17.39
C PHE A 57 -9.07 8.30 -17.84
N LYS A 58 -9.00 8.76 -19.10
CA LYS A 58 -9.96 9.73 -19.67
C LYS A 58 -10.11 11.01 -18.83
N GLY A 59 -9.02 11.44 -18.18
CA GLY A 59 -8.99 12.64 -17.34
C GLY A 59 -9.36 12.40 -15.87
N GLU A 60 -9.84 11.21 -15.50
CA GLU A 60 -10.19 10.87 -14.12
C GLU A 60 -9.03 10.17 -13.40
N VAL A 61 -8.85 10.50 -12.11
CA VAL A 61 -7.89 9.83 -11.24
C VAL A 61 -8.34 8.40 -10.93
N VAL A 62 -7.51 7.43 -11.31
CA VAL A 62 -7.76 6.00 -11.11
C VAL A 62 -6.57 5.38 -10.40
N LEU A 63 -6.83 4.51 -9.42
CA LEU A 63 -5.80 3.69 -8.78
C LEU A 63 -5.23 2.70 -9.80
N GLY A 64 -3.90 2.68 -9.95
CA GLY A 64 -3.18 1.79 -10.88
C GLY A 64 -2.31 0.79 -10.14
N ASP A 65 -1.13 0.52 -10.71
CA ASP A 65 -0.04 -0.29 -10.14
C ASP A 65 -0.55 -1.57 -9.44
N GLU A 66 -0.27 -1.71 -8.14
CA GLU A 66 -0.66 -2.84 -7.35
C GLU A 66 -0.93 -2.46 -5.89
N PHE A 67 -1.58 -3.36 -5.17
CA PHE A 67 -1.57 -3.39 -3.72
C PHE A 67 -1.21 -4.81 -3.26
N SER A 68 -0.03 -4.95 -2.66
CA SER A 68 0.51 -6.24 -2.22
C SER A 68 1.43 -6.05 -1.01
N PRO A 69 1.87 -7.13 -0.34
CA PRO A 69 2.87 -7.03 0.74
C PRO A 69 4.26 -6.53 0.27
N ASP A 70 4.45 -6.33 -1.04
CA ASP A 70 5.66 -5.71 -1.59
C ASP A 70 5.76 -4.21 -1.28
N GLY A 71 4.62 -3.52 -1.38
CA GLY A 71 4.46 -2.08 -1.19
C GLY A 71 3.64 -1.68 0.05
N SER A 72 3.26 -2.64 0.89
CA SER A 72 2.55 -2.42 2.16
C SER A 72 3.24 -3.15 3.30
N ARG A 73 3.20 -2.57 4.50
CA ARG A 73 3.67 -3.21 5.73
C ARG A 73 2.50 -3.80 6.49
N LEU A 74 2.58 -5.10 6.75
CA LEU A 74 1.53 -5.90 7.37
C LEU A 74 2.14 -6.70 8.50
N TRP A 75 1.71 -6.44 9.73
CA TRP A 75 2.21 -7.16 10.89
C TRP A 75 1.12 -8.02 11.51
N ASP A 76 1.47 -9.18 12.05
CA ASP A 76 0.54 -9.97 12.86
C ASP A 76 0.08 -9.16 14.07
N LYS A 77 -1.23 -9.09 14.32
CA LYS A 77 -1.81 -8.25 15.37
C LYS A 77 -1.45 -8.70 16.79
N ASN A 78 -1.12 -9.98 16.98
CA ASN A 78 -0.82 -10.54 18.29
C ASN A 78 0.68 -10.58 18.57
N THR A 79 1.50 -10.89 17.56
CA THR A 79 2.95 -11.10 17.72
C THR A 79 3.81 -9.94 17.21
N LEU A 80 3.22 -9.05 16.40
CA LEU A 80 3.93 -8.03 15.63
C LEU A 80 4.96 -8.61 14.65
N ASP A 81 4.85 -9.89 14.30
CA ASP A 81 5.71 -10.48 13.27
C ASP A 81 5.44 -9.81 11.92
N LYS A 82 6.50 -9.52 11.17
CA LYS A 82 6.39 -8.83 9.88
C LYS A 82 6.00 -9.83 8.82
N MET A 83 4.94 -9.56 8.07
CA MET A 83 4.40 -10.46 7.05
C MET A 83 4.46 -9.85 5.65
N ASP A 84 5.46 -9.00 5.44
CA ASP A 84 5.64 -8.18 4.24
C ASP A 84 7.10 -8.17 3.75
N LYS A 85 7.39 -7.38 2.71
CA LYS A 85 8.72 -7.29 2.09
C LYS A 85 9.85 -6.90 3.06
N ASP A 86 9.55 -6.33 4.22
CA ASP A 86 10.55 -6.09 5.25
C ASP A 86 11.23 -7.39 5.71
N ARG A 87 10.59 -8.56 5.57
CA ARG A 87 11.25 -9.86 5.80
C ARG A 87 12.45 -10.06 4.88
N PHE A 88 12.35 -9.64 3.61
CA PHE A 88 13.47 -9.66 2.68
C PHE A 88 14.47 -8.53 2.97
N ARG A 89 13.98 -7.29 3.17
CA ARG A 89 14.85 -6.13 3.42
C ARG A 89 15.70 -6.27 4.68
N GLN A 90 15.21 -7.01 5.67
CA GLN A 90 15.86 -7.21 6.98
C GLN A 90 16.40 -8.65 7.15
N SER A 91 16.46 -9.45 6.08
CA SER A 91 16.99 -10.81 6.08
C SER A 91 16.37 -11.75 7.13
N LEU A 92 15.05 -11.65 7.35
CA LEU A 92 14.28 -12.47 8.31
C LEU A 92 13.87 -13.84 7.73
N GLY A 93 14.02 -14.04 6.42
CA GLY A 93 13.58 -15.25 5.71
C GLY A 93 12.06 -15.42 5.66
N GLY A 94 11.57 -16.49 5.03
CA GLY A 94 10.14 -16.83 5.02
C GLY A 94 9.25 -15.83 4.26
N LEU A 95 9.73 -15.27 3.15
CA LEU A 95 9.02 -14.20 2.43
C LEU A 95 7.73 -14.72 1.79
N ILE A 96 7.83 -15.83 1.05
CA ILE A 96 6.68 -16.38 0.30
C ILE A 96 5.65 -16.92 1.27
N GLU A 97 6.09 -17.63 2.30
CA GLU A 97 5.24 -18.18 3.35
C GLU A 97 4.45 -17.08 4.07
N ALA A 98 5.07 -15.93 4.33
CA ALA A 98 4.38 -14.78 4.89
C ALA A 98 3.32 -14.19 3.95
N TYR A 99 3.60 -14.14 2.63
CA TYR A 99 2.66 -13.61 1.65
C TYR A 99 1.47 -14.55 1.46
N GLU A 100 1.72 -15.86 1.43
CA GLU A 100 0.68 -16.90 1.39
C GLU A 100 -0.19 -16.84 2.64
N GLU A 101 0.39 -16.67 3.82
CA GLU A 101 -0.37 -16.53 5.06
C GLU A 101 -1.26 -15.27 5.05
N VAL A 102 -0.76 -14.12 4.57
CA VAL A 102 -1.60 -12.92 4.38
C VAL A 102 -2.76 -13.22 3.43
N ALA A 103 -2.49 -13.87 2.30
CA ALA A 103 -3.51 -14.23 1.31
C ALA A 103 -4.57 -15.17 1.89
N HIS A 104 -4.17 -16.20 2.64
CA HIS A 104 -5.07 -17.13 3.31
C HIS A 104 -5.96 -16.43 4.36
N ARG A 105 -5.40 -15.52 5.17
CA ARG A 105 -6.19 -14.73 6.14
C ARG A 105 -7.21 -13.81 5.48
N LEU A 106 -6.91 -13.33 4.28
CA LEU A 106 -7.85 -12.57 3.44
C LEU A 106 -8.86 -13.46 2.68
N GLY A 107 -8.76 -14.79 2.80
CA GLY A 107 -9.63 -15.74 2.12
C GLY A 107 -9.33 -15.93 0.63
N VAL A 108 -8.13 -15.55 0.18
CA VAL A 108 -7.67 -15.79 -1.19
C VAL A 108 -7.30 -17.27 -1.34
N LYS A 109 -7.81 -17.92 -2.40
CA LYS A 109 -7.44 -19.29 -2.76
C LYS A 109 -6.25 -19.25 -3.72
N LEU A 110 -5.13 -19.84 -3.31
CA LEU A 110 -3.92 -19.90 -4.12
C LEU A 110 -3.84 -21.18 -4.98
N ASP A 111 -4.55 -22.23 -4.56
CA ASP A 111 -4.72 -23.53 -5.24
C ASP A 111 -6.19 -23.94 -5.37
#